data_AF-A0A932ZXA0-F1
#
_entry.id   AF-A0A932ZXA0-F1
#
_cell.length_a   1.000
_cell.length_b   1.000
_cell.length_c   1.000
_cell.angle_alpha   90.00
_cell.angle_beta   90.00
_cell.angle_gamma   90.00
#
_symmetry.space_group_name_H-M   'P 1'
#
loop_
_entity.id
_entity.type
_entity.pdbx_description
1 polymer ?
#
loop_
_entity_poly.entity_id
_entity_poly.type
_entity_poly.pdbx_seq_one_letter_code
_entity_poly.pdbx_strand_id
1 'polypeptide(L)'
;MRTVHFDCFAGAAGDMLLGALLDLGLPVASLEEPLKSLNLRGVRLSLQRVVKRGVSASQFRVHVEHPHDHAHAHHGGGHHAHGRSLQEIERLLRASAIPPRPKERALKAFRRLGEVEAGIHGVPVEAIHFHEVGAEDSIVD
;
A
#
# COMPACT_ATOMS: atom_id res chain seq x y z
N MET A 1 25.41 -5.85 -16.82
CA MET A 1 24.68 -5.07 -15.79
C MET A 1 23.20 -5.33 -15.98
N ARG A 2 22.45 -5.75 -14.95
CA ARG A 2 20.98 -5.89 -15.01
C ARG A 2 20.37 -4.73 -14.23
N THR A 3 20.14 -3.62 -14.92
CA THR A 3 19.60 -2.39 -14.32
C THR A 3 18.25 -2.08 -14.94
N VAL A 4 17.26 -1.83 -14.08
CA VAL A 4 15.97 -1.25 -14.48
C VAL A 4 16.05 0.24 -14.16
N HIS A 5 15.73 1.08 -15.14
CA HIS A 5 15.69 2.53 -14.99
C HIS A 5 14.25 3.00 -15.19
N PHE A 6 13.74 3.77 -14.23
CA PHE A 6 12.43 4.40 -14.30
C PHE A 6 12.61 5.90 -14.53
N ASP A 7 12.20 6.40 -15.69
CA ASP A 7 12.11 7.84 -15.97
C ASP A 7 10.71 8.34 -15.55
N CYS A 8 10.61 8.73 -14.28
CA CYS A 8 9.36 9.18 -13.66
C CYS A 8 9.18 10.70 -13.77
N PHE A 9 9.38 11.29 -14.96
CA PHE A 9 9.31 12.76 -15.15
C PHE A 9 8.01 13.41 -14.63
N ALA A 10 6.90 12.67 -14.61
CA ALA A 10 5.60 13.10 -14.10
C ALA A 10 5.13 12.31 -12.86
N GLY A 11 6.04 11.57 -12.21
CA GLY A 11 5.75 10.66 -11.10
C GLY A 11 5.28 9.27 -11.54
N ALA A 12 5.34 8.32 -10.61
CA ALA A 12 4.79 6.97 -10.77
C ALA A 12 4.28 6.44 -9.43
N ALA A 13 3.02 5.98 -9.40
CA ALA A 13 2.41 5.30 -8.27
C ALA A 13 2.90 3.84 -8.14
N GLY A 14 2.74 3.24 -6.96
CA GLY A 14 3.18 1.89 -6.65
C GLY A 14 2.60 0.86 -7.62
N ASP A 15 1.28 0.90 -7.84
CA ASP A 15 0.56 0.02 -8.77
C ASP A 15 1.09 0.09 -10.22
N MET A 16 1.51 1.27 -10.68
CA MET A 16 2.09 1.48 -12.01
C MET A 16 3.48 0.85 -12.11
N LEU A 17 4.30 0.98 -11.06
CA LEU A 17 5.61 0.33 -11.00
C LEU A 17 5.48 -1.19 -10.91
N LEU A 18 4.53 -1.70 -10.12
CA LEU A 18 4.23 -3.13 -10.04
C LEU A 18 3.77 -3.67 -11.40
N GLY A 19 2.86 -2.96 -12.09
CA GLY A 19 2.44 -3.30 -13.44
C GLY A 19 3.62 -3.39 -14.42
N ALA A 20 4.52 -2.41 -14.39
CA ALA A 20 5.72 -2.42 -15.24
C ALA A 20 6.66 -3.60 -14.94
N LEU A 21 6.86 -3.93 -13.66
CA LEU A 21 7.69 -5.07 -13.25
C LEU A 21 7.07 -6.42 -13.63
N LEU A 22 5.75 -6.55 -13.55
CA LEU A 22 5.01 -7.71 -14.03
C LEU A 22 5.19 -7.89 -15.54
N ASP A 23 5.19 -6.80 -16.32
CA ASP A 23 5.48 -6.82 -17.76
C ASP A 23 6.92 -7.18 -18.08
N LEU A 24 7.85 -6.88 -17.18
CA LEU A 24 9.24 -7.31 -17.26
C LEU A 24 9.45 -8.80 -16.92
N GLY A 25 8.40 -9.50 -16.48
CA GLY A 25 8.43 -10.93 -16.17
C GLY A 25 8.55 -11.28 -14.69
N LEU A 26 8.26 -10.33 -13.78
CA LEU A 26 8.12 -10.65 -12.35
C LEU A 26 6.98 -11.66 -12.16
N PRO A 27 7.21 -12.81 -11.50
CA PRO A 27 6.15 -13.76 -11.24
C PRO A 27 5.09 -13.18 -10.29
N VAL A 28 3.82 -13.29 -10.66
CA VAL A 28 2.68 -12.78 -9.86
C VAL A 28 2.67 -13.37 -8.44
N ALA A 29 3.00 -14.66 -8.30
CA ALA A 29 3.07 -15.33 -7.00
C ALA A 29 4.08 -14.69 -6.04
N SER A 30 5.16 -14.10 -6.57
CA SER A 30 6.17 -13.38 -5.77
C SER A 30 5.64 -12.08 -5.16
N LEU A 31 4.49 -11.58 -5.62
CA LEU A 31 3.76 -10.46 -5.01
C LEU A 31 2.58 -10.95 -4.17
N GLU A 32 1.75 -11.84 -4.71
CA GLU A 32 0.50 -12.25 -4.05
C GLU A 32 0.71 -12.96 -2.72
N GLU A 33 1.66 -13.89 -2.62
CA GLU A 33 1.86 -14.66 -1.38
C GLU A 33 2.35 -13.76 -0.22
N PRO A 34 3.39 -12.91 -0.39
CA PRO A 34 3.77 -11.93 0.62
C PRO A 34 2.65 -10.97 0.98
N LEU A 35 1.91 -10.43 0.01
CA LEU A 35 0.87 -9.44 0.30
C LEU A 35 -0.34 -10.06 1.02
N LYS A 36 -0.76 -11.28 0.66
CA LYS A 36 -1.82 -12.02 1.38
C LYS A 36 -1.45 -12.27 2.85
N SER A 37 -0.16 -12.46 3.14
CA SER A 37 0.31 -12.69 4.51
C SER A 37 0.22 -11.47 5.43
N LEU A 38 -0.04 -10.27 4.90
CA LEU A 38 -0.38 -9.10 5.71
C LEU A 38 -1.74 -9.25 6.41
N ASN A 39 -2.58 -10.18 5.95
CA ASN A 39 -3.89 -10.49 6.52
C ASN A 39 -4.81 -9.26 6.66
N LEU A 40 -4.75 -8.36 5.66
CA LEU A 40 -5.64 -7.22 5.57
C LEU A 40 -7.04 -7.68 5.13
N ARG A 41 -8.05 -7.36 5.93
CA ARG A 41 -9.45 -7.74 5.64
C ARG A 41 -10.00 -6.88 4.50
N GLY A 42 -10.85 -7.47 3.67
CA GLY A 42 -11.47 -6.76 2.55
C GLY A 42 -10.52 -6.43 1.39
N VAL A 43 -9.25 -6.86 1.44
CA VAL A 43 -8.30 -6.62 0.35
C VAL A 43 -8.40 -7.72 -0.69
N ARG A 44 -8.65 -7.34 -1.94
CA ARG A 44 -8.59 -8.20 -3.11
C ARG A 44 -7.63 -7.62 -4.14
N LEU A 45 -6.68 -8.43 -4.59
CA LEU A 45 -5.75 -8.04 -5.65
C LEU A 45 -6.32 -8.47 -7.00
N SER A 46 -6.12 -7.65 -8.04
CA SER A 46 -6.42 -8.04 -9.41
C SER A 46 -5.33 -7.62 -10.36
N LEU A 47 -5.07 -8.46 -11.35
CA LEU A 47 -4.16 -8.18 -12.45
C LEU A 47 -4.91 -8.38 -13.77
N GLN A 48 -4.88 -7.37 -14.63
CA GLN A 48 -5.50 -7.43 -15.94
C GLN A 48 -4.64 -6.77 -17.01
N ARG A 49 -4.83 -7.18 -18.27
CA ARG A 49 -4.29 -6.47 -19.42
C ARG A 49 -5.18 -5.30 -19.77
N VAL A 50 -4.58 -4.13 -19.96
CA VAL A 50 -5.28 -2.93 -20.39
C VAL A 50 -4.55 -2.29 -21.56
N VAL A 51 -5.29 -1.53 -22.37
CA VAL A 51 -4.72 -0.58 -23.33
C VAL A 51 -5.07 0.82 -22.85
N LYS A 52 -4.05 1.60 -22.45
CA LYS A 52 -4.22 2.99 -22.03
C LYS A 52 -3.56 3.89 -23.06
N ARG A 53 -4.33 4.81 -23.65
CA ARG A 53 -3.84 5.76 -24.67
C ARG A 53 -3.07 5.07 -25.81
N GLY A 54 -3.53 3.89 -26.24
CA GLY A 54 -2.92 3.11 -27.33
C GLY A 54 -1.77 2.18 -26.91
N VAL A 55 -1.36 2.16 -25.63
CA VAL A 55 -0.26 1.32 -25.14
C VAL A 55 -0.80 0.18 -24.27
N SER A 56 -0.41 -1.06 -24.58
CA SER A 56 -0.74 -2.24 -23.77
C SER A 56 0.11 -2.29 -22.51
N ALA A 57 -0.49 -2.57 -21.35
CA ALA A 57 0.21 -2.71 -20.08
C ALA A 57 -0.48 -3.72 -19.14
N SER A 58 0.27 -4.25 -18.17
CA SER A 58 -0.31 -4.79 -16.93
C SER A 58 -0.90 -3.67 -16.10
N GLN A 59 -2.13 -3.88 -15.65
CA GLN A 59 -2.70 -3.10 -14.57
C GLN A 59 -2.88 -3.98 -13.35
N PHE A 60 -2.06 -3.73 -12.33
CA PHE A 60 -2.28 -4.21 -10.98
C PHE A 60 -3.26 -3.27 -10.27
N ARG A 61 -4.20 -3.82 -9.50
CA ARG A 61 -5.12 -3.03 -8.66
C ARG A 61 -5.32 -3.71 -7.32
N VAL A 62 -5.34 -2.87 -6.28
CA VAL A 62 -5.81 -3.22 -4.95
C VAL A 62 -7.25 -2.77 -4.84
N HIS A 63 -8.14 -3.70 -4.55
CA HIS A 63 -9.54 -3.42 -4.24
C HIS A 63 -9.71 -3.57 -2.74
N VAL A 64 -10.31 -2.56 -2.11
CA VAL A 64 -10.62 -2.58 -0.69
C VAL A 64 -12.14 -2.59 -0.56
N GLU A 65 -12.69 -3.69 -0.08
CA GLU A 65 -14.10 -3.81 0.25
C GLU A 65 -14.33 -3.23 1.64
N HIS A 66 -15.15 -2.17 1.72
CA HIS A 66 -15.65 -1.66 2.99
C HIS A 66 -16.96 -2.38 3.32
N PRO A 67 -17.03 -3.17 4.39
CA PRO A 67 -18.32 -3.64 4.87
C PRO A 67 -19.10 -2.42 5.35
N HIS A 68 -20.11 -2.02 4.55
CA HIS A 68 -21.12 -1.10 5.02
C HIS A 68 -21.98 -1.83 6.06
N ASP A 69 -21.58 -1.78 7.33
CA ASP A 69 -22.53 -1.96 8.43
C ASP A 69 -23.44 -0.72 8.42
N HIS A 70 -24.55 -0.85 7.68
CA HIS A 70 -25.67 0.10 7.71
C HIS A 70 -26.36 0.01 9.08
N ALA A 71 -25.75 0.58 10.11
CA ALA A 71 -26.41 0.94 11.33
C ALA A 71 -25.94 2.33 11.76
N HIS A 72 -26.91 3.22 11.96
CA HIS A 72 -26.82 4.58 12.51
C HIS A 72 -26.70 5.74 11.51
N ALA A 73 -27.88 6.20 11.08
CA ALA A 73 -28.43 7.51 11.41
C ALA A 73 -27.49 8.74 11.43
N HIS A 74 -27.81 9.69 10.55
CA HIS A 74 -27.62 11.15 10.67
C HIS A 74 -26.21 11.67 11.01
N HIS A 75 -25.48 12.14 10.00
CA HIS A 75 -24.89 13.49 9.85
C HIS A 75 -23.77 13.43 8.78
N GLY A 76 -23.65 14.48 7.96
CA GLY A 76 -22.92 14.45 6.70
C GLY A 76 -21.39 14.38 6.81
N GLY A 77 -20.77 13.99 5.68
CA GLY A 77 -19.30 14.04 5.46
C GLY A 77 -18.67 12.66 5.38
N GLY A 78 -18.75 12.00 4.22
CA GLY A 78 -18.15 10.69 3.99
C GLY A 78 -16.62 10.74 3.97
N HIS A 79 -15.98 10.44 5.10
CA HIS A 79 -14.56 10.12 5.20
C HIS A 79 -14.37 9.09 6.33
N HIS A 80 -14.50 7.81 6.02
CA HIS A 80 -14.17 6.73 6.95
C HIS A 80 -13.18 5.75 6.30
N ALA A 81 -11.98 6.26 6.00
CA ALA A 81 -10.80 5.42 5.87
C ALA A 81 -10.27 5.17 7.30
N HIS A 82 -10.27 3.91 7.74
CA HIS A 82 -9.76 3.54 9.05
C HIS A 82 -8.23 3.61 9.04
N GLY A 83 -7.68 4.80 9.34
CA GLY A 83 -6.25 5.00 9.49
C GLY A 83 -5.64 4.07 10.55
N ARG A 84 -4.39 3.66 10.34
CA ARG A 84 -3.64 2.78 11.27
C ARG A 84 -2.55 3.55 11.99
N SER A 85 -2.28 3.17 13.22
CA SER A 85 -1.09 3.66 13.92
C SER A 85 0.19 3.11 13.29
N LEU A 86 1.30 3.83 13.47
CA LEU A 86 2.61 3.33 13.08
C LEU A 86 2.90 1.96 13.71
N GLN A 87 2.54 1.77 14.99
CA GLN A 87 2.76 0.52 15.71
C GLN A 87 2.00 -0.66 15.10
N GLU A 88 0.76 -0.43 14.66
CA GLU A 88 -0.05 -1.45 13.99
C GLU A 88 0.57 -1.85 12.65
N ILE A 89 1.02 -0.88 11.85
CA ILE A 89 1.69 -1.13 10.57
C ILE A 89 2.99 -1.91 10.78
N GLU A 90 3.82 -1.50 11.74
CA GLU A 90 5.05 -2.23 12.07
C GLU A 90 4.75 -3.67 12.48
N ARG A 91 3.69 -3.91 13.29
CA ARG A 91 3.27 -5.24 13.71
C ARG A 91 2.83 -6.09 12.52
N LEU A 92 2.03 -5.54 11.61
CA LEU A 92 1.60 -6.22 10.38
C LEU A 92 2.79 -6.63 9.51
N LEU A 93 3.71 -5.69 9.26
CA LEU A 93 4.90 -5.95 8.46
C LEU A 93 5.79 -7.02 9.10
N ARG A 94 6.00 -6.96 10.42
CA ARG A 94 6.81 -7.96 11.16
C ARG A 94 6.21 -9.35 11.08
N ALA A 95 4.89 -9.48 11.27
CA ALA A 95 4.16 -10.75 11.23
C ALA A 95 3.99 -11.35 9.83
N SER A 96 4.13 -10.55 8.77
CA SER A 96 3.99 -11.00 7.38
C SER A 96 5.10 -11.97 6.94
N ALA A 97 4.85 -12.71 5.87
CA ALA A 97 5.80 -13.51 5.10
C ALA A 97 6.60 -12.68 4.07
N ILE A 98 6.55 -11.35 4.12
CA ILE A 98 7.36 -10.49 3.23
C ILE A 98 8.86 -10.81 3.43
N PRO A 99 9.64 -10.95 2.35
CA PRO A 99 11.07 -11.24 2.47
C PRO A 99 11.82 -10.19 3.31
N PRO A 100 12.93 -10.56 3.99
CA PRO A 100 13.61 -9.68 4.94
C PRO A 100 13.96 -8.29 4.38
N ARG A 101 14.55 -8.25 3.18
CA ARG A 101 15.00 -7.00 2.56
C ARG A 101 13.86 -6.00 2.27
N PRO A 102 12.78 -6.35 1.55
CA PRO A 102 11.64 -5.44 1.38
C PRO A 102 10.95 -5.10 2.71
N LYS A 103 10.82 -6.05 3.65
CA LYS A 103 10.24 -5.80 4.98
C LYS A 103 11.00 -4.74 5.76
N GLU A 104 12.33 -4.83 5.82
CA GLU A 104 13.19 -3.84 6.47
C GLU A 104 13.07 -2.46 5.83
N ARG A 105 12.94 -2.40 4.50
CA ARG A 105 12.76 -1.12 3.79
C ARG A 105 11.41 -0.49 4.09
N ALA A 106 10.33 -1.28 4.10
CA ALA A 106 9.00 -0.82 4.45
C ALA A 106 8.95 -0.28 5.88
N LEU A 107 9.49 -1.02 6.85
CA LEU A 107 9.59 -0.58 8.25
C LEU A 107 10.34 0.76 8.39
N LYS A 108 11.48 0.91 7.70
CA LYS A 108 12.24 2.16 7.69
C LYS A 108 11.45 3.32 7.06
N ALA A 109 10.72 3.06 5.98
CA ALA A 109 9.91 4.07 5.30
C ALA A 109 8.78 4.58 6.21
N PHE A 110 7.97 3.67 6.78
CA PHE A 110 6.88 4.05 7.69
C PHE A 110 7.39 4.75 8.95
N ARG A 111 8.50 4.29 9.53
CA ARG A 111 9.09 4.97 10.69
C ARG A 111 9.54 6.38 10.37
N ARG A 112 10.20 6.59 9.22
CA ARG A 112 10.60 7.91 8.74
C ARG A 112 9.40 8.83 8.52
N LEU A 113 8.32 8.31 7.94
CA LEU A 113 7.07 9.05 7.77
C LEU A 113 6.48 9.44 9.13
N GLY A 114 6.44 8.49 10.08
CA GLY A 114 5.91 8.73 11.42
C GLY A 114 6.72 9.76 12.21
N GLU A 115 8.04 9.73 12.11
CA GLU A 115 8.92 10.74 12.72
C GLU A 115 8.65 12.16 12.18
N VAL A 116 8.41 12.27 10.88
CA VAL A 116 8.07 13.55 10.24
C VAL A 116 6.68 14.04 10.68
N GLU A 117 5.67 13.17 10.63
CA GLU A 117 4.32 13.52 11.10
C GLU A 117 4.30 13.89 12.59
N ALA A 118 5.03 13.17 13.43
CA ALA A 118 5.17 13.46 14.85
C ALA A 118 5.73 14.87 15.08
N GLY A 119 6.75 15.26 14.31
CA GLY A 119 7.31 16.61 14.34
C GLY A 119 6.31 17.68 13.92
N ILE A 120 5.50 17.43 12.89
CA ILE A 120 4.48 18.36 12.39
C ILE A 120 3.34 18.53 13.41
N HIS A 121 2.93 17.44 14.04
CA HIS A 121 1.79 17.42 14.97
C HIS A 121 2.17 17.68 16.43
N GLY A 122 3.47 17.69 16.77
CA GLY A 122 3.95 17.94 18.13
C GLY A 122 3.61 16.83 19.13
N VAL A 123 3.49 15.58 18.65
CA VAL A 123 3.15 14.41 19.48
C VAL A 123 4.28 13.38 19.47
N PRO A 124 4.34 12.46 20.44
CA PRO A 124 5.26 11.32 20.36
C PRO A 124 5.03 10.48 19.10
N VAL A 125 6.09 9.91 18.52
CA VAL A 125 5.98 9.08 17.30
C VAL A 125 5.10 7.85 17.51
N GLU A 126 5.04 7.37 18.75
CA GLU A 126 4.20 6.27 19.19
C GLU A 126 2.69 6.59 19.11
N ALA A 127 2.33 7.88 19.10
CA ALA A 127 0.95 8.36 19.03
C ALA A 127 0.49 8.65 17.59
N ILE A 128 1.34 8.44 16.59
CA ILE A 128 1.00 8.69 15.19
C ILE A 128 -0.03 7.70 14.65
N HIS A 129 -1.06 8.26 14.05
CA HIS A 129 -2.08 7.59 13.25
C HIS A 129 -2.10 8.16 11.83
N PHE A 130 -1.80 7.33 10.86
CA PHE A 130 -1.83 7.71 9.45
C PHE A 130 -3.26 7.60 8.92
N HIS A 131 -3.84 8.72 8.50
CA HIS A 131 -5.19 8.74 7.93
C HIS A 131 -5.21 8.34 6.45
N GLU A 132 -4.19 8.74 5.69
CA GLU A 132 -4.09 8.42 4.26
C GLU A 132 -3.21 7.19 4.05
N VAL A 133 -1.94 7.26 4.44
CA VAL A 133 -0.97 6.16 4.22
C VAL A 133 -1.17 4.93 5.13
N GLY A 134 -2.11 5.00 6.07
CA GLY A 134 -2.49 3.88 6.94
C GLY A 134 -3.60 3.00 6.37
N ALA A 135 -4.18 3.39 5.23
CA ALA A 135 -5.21 2.63 4.55
C ALA A 135 -4.67 1.34 3.92
N GLU A 136 -5.55 0.36 3.71
CA GLU A 136 -5.19 -0.96 3.20
C GLU A 136 -4.48 -0.91 1.84
N ASP A 137 -4.99 -0.09 0.92
CA ASP A 137 -4.42 0.13 -0.41
C ASP A 137 -3.01 0.71 -0.33
N SER A 138 -2.83 1.75 0.49
CA SER A 138 -1.53 2.40 0.71
C SER A 138 -0.49 1.50 1.38
N ILE A 139 -0.92 0.49 2.14
CA ILE A 139 -0.01 -0.50 2.74
C ILE A 139 0.37 -1.60 1.73
N VAL A 140 -0.52 -1.91 0.78
CA VAL A 140 -0.25 -2.89 -0.27
C VAL A 140 0.66 -2.32 -1.36
N ASP A 141 0.50 -1.04 -1.69
CA ASP A 141 1.36 -0.31 -2.65
C ASP A 141 2.80 -0.10 -2.14
#